data_AF-A0A928TMG6-F1
#
_entry.id   AF-A0A928TMG6-F1
#
_cell.length_a   1.000
_cell.length_b   1.000
_cell.length_c   1.000
_cell.angle_alpha   90.00
_cell.angle_beta   90.00
_cell.angle_gamma   90.00
#
_symmetry.space_group_name_H-M   'P 1'
#
loop_
_entity.id
_entity.type
_entity.pdbx_description
1 polymer ?
#
loop_
_entity_poly.entity_id
_entity_poly.type
_entity_poly.pdbx_seq_one_letter_code
_entity_poly.pdbx_strand_id
1 'polypeptide(L)'
;MGGDPVERAERRFDGWVDAIRGVLAPGERFIATCAGESTDFVRLNRGKVRQAGSVMQQELSIRLLRGKRHAAHTMSMSGDPSEDRAAIAAAIDALRAVLPSLGEDPYLLLPEGVSDSRSTRGGGLPASETAIDEALEAAAGLDLVGIYAAGPVWRGLANDAGQRNWHAATTFNLDWSLYDRTDKAVKSAYAGFAWDRAQLARRMGEARERLALVARGSKVLEPGRHRAFLAPSAVEEIASILGWGGFSARALETRQSSLTRMRAGERLDPRVSIVEDIAGGVAPGFQAEGFARPARVTLVRDGELVGALTSPRTAREYTLDANGANGDESPEALAMDGGDLPQADALAALDRGLWIGNLWYTNYSDRPACRITGMTRFATFWVEHGRIVAPVDVLRFDDTIYRMLGANLEALTRESELSLSAETYHGRRLSSVRVPGALVRELAFTL
;
A
#
# COMPACT_ATOMS: atom_id res chain seq x y z
N MET A 1 -11.25 -28.88 -15.10
CA MET A 1 -10.33 -27.77 -15.43
C MET A 1 -9.30 -27.64 -14.30
N GLY A 2 -8.28 -28.51 -14.28
CA GLY A 2 -7.18 -28.45 -13.32
C GLY A 2 -5.98 -27.76 -13.95
N GLY A 3 -5.48 -26.71 -13.31
CA GLY A 3 -4.30 -25.95 -13.74
C GLY A 3 -4.11 -24.72 -12.86
N ASP A 4 -2.94 -24.09 -12.91
CA ASP A 4 -2.67 -22.86 -12.16
C ASP A 4 -3.51 -21.68 -12.72
N PRO A 5 -4.32 -20.97 -11.90
CA PRO A 5 -5.03 -19.76 -12.34
C PRO A 5 -4.11 -18.68 -12.92
N VAL A 6 -2.88 -18.53 -12.41
CA VAL A 6 -1.92 -17.53 -12.89
C VAL A 6 -1.46 -17.85 -14.30
N GLU A 7 -1.11 -19.10 -14.59
CA GLU A 7 -0.71 -19.49 -15.94
C GLU A 7 -1.85 -19.39 -16.95
N ARG A 8 -3.09 -19.72 -16.54
CA ARG A 8 -4.26 -19.50 -17.39
C ARG A 8 -4.47 -18.03 -17.69
N ALA A 9 -4.27 -17.17 -16.69
CA ALA A 9 -4.36 -15.74 -16.83
C ALA A 9 -3.30 -15.18 -17.80
N GLU A 10 -2.05 -15.64 -17.69
CA GLU A 10 -0.93 -15.26 -18.56
C GLU A 10 -1.23 -15.64 -20.02
N ARG A 11 -1.61 -16.91 -20.28
CA ARG A 11 -1.98 -17.37 -21.62
C ARG A 11 -3.16 -16.61 -22.22
N ARG A 12 -4.13 -16.22 -21.39
CA ARG A 12 -5.28 -15.45 -21.86
C ARG A 12 -4.86 -14.04 -22.26
N PHE A 13 -3.99 -13.41 -21.47
CA PHE A 13 -3.41 -12.12 -21.80
C PHE A 13 -2.64 -12.17 -23.13
N ASP A 14 -1.85 -13.22 -23.37
CA ASP A 14 -1.17 -13.43 -24.66
C ASP A 14 -2.17 -13.49 -25.83
N GLY A 15 -3.26 -14.24 -25.67
CA GLY A 15 -4.33 -14.31 -26.67
C GLY A 15 -5.01 -12.96 -26.94
N TRP A 16 -5.17 -12.11 -25.93
CA TRP A 16 -5.67 -10.74 -26.12
C TRP A 16 -4.66 -9.87 -26.87
N VAL A 17 -3.36 -10.00 -26.58
CA VAL A 17 -2.31 -9.27 -27.28
C VAL A 17 -2.26 -9.65 -28.76
N ASP A 18 -2.43 -10.93 -29.09
CA ASP A 18 -2.51 -11.39 -30.48
C ASP A 18 -3.75 -10.84 -31.19
N ALA A 19 -4.88 -10.79 -30.49
CA ALA A 19 -6.11 -10.18 -31.02
C ALA A 19 -5.92 -8.68 -31.32
N ILE A 20 -5.28 -7.94 -30.41
CA ILE A 20 -4.93 -6.53 -30.62
C ILE A 20 -4.06 -6.40 -31.87
N ARG A 21 -2.96 -7.16 -31.96
CA ARG A 21 -2.03 -7.12 -33.10
C ARG A 21 -2.72 -7.42 -34.43
N GLY A 22 -3.66 -8.36 -34.44
CA GLY A 22 -4.39 -8.77 -35.65
C GLY A 22 -5.27 -7.67 -36.26
N VAL A 23 -5.60 -6.61 -35.51
CA VAL A 23 -6.51 -5.55 -35.97
C VAL A 23 -5.88 -4.16 -35.99
N LEU A 24 -4.56 -4.04 -35.76
CA LEU A 24 -3.85 -2.76 -35.87
C LEU A 24 -3.74 -2.30 -37.33
N ALA A 25 -3.98 -1.02 -37.57
CA ALA A 25 -3.73 -0.40 -38.86
C ALA A 25 -2.26 0.08 -38.97
N PRO A 26 -1.72 0.27 -40.18
CA PRO A 26 -0.40 0.85 -40.36
C PRO A 26 -0.21 2.17 -39.62
N GLY A 27 0.94 2.32 -38.95
CA GLY A 27 1.28 3.50 -38.15
C GLY A 27 0.57 3.59 -36.79
N GLU A 28 -0.23 2.59 -36.42
CA GLU A 28 -0.75 2.45 -35.04
C GLU A 28 0.23 1.68 -34.17
N ARG A 29 0.35 2.14 -32.93
CA ARG A 29 1.09 1.50 -31.85
C ARG A 29 0.15 1.23 -30.70
N PHE A 30 0.50 0.29 -29.82
CA PHE A 30 -0.33 -0.02 -28.66
C PHE A 30 0.51 -0.33 -27.43
N ILE A 31 -0.10 -0.10 -26.27
CA ILE A 31 0.32 -0.65 -24.99
C ILE A 31 -0.91 -1.31 -24.38
N ALA A 32 -0.80 -2.58 -24.04
CA ALA A 32 -1.83 -3.35 -23.38
C ALA A 32 -1.35 -3.70 -21.97
N THR A 33 -2.19 -3.47 -20.96
CA THR A 33 -1.95 -3.91 -19.59
C THR A 33 -3.07 -4.78 -19.10
N CYS A 34 -2.74 -5.82 -18.35
CA CYS A 34 -3.72 -6.65 -17.65
C CYS A 34 -3.57 -6.46 -16.14
N ALA A 35 -4.70 -6.41 -15.44
CA ALA A 35 -4.77 -6.58 -13.99
C ALA A 35 -5.82 -7.65 -13.67
N GLY A 36 -5.55 -8.52 -12.70
CA GLY A 36 -6.55 -9.49 -12.27
C GLY A 36 -6.19 -10.20 -10.98
N GLU A 37 -7.14 -10.99 -10.50
CA GLU A 37 -7.02 -11.80 -9.30
C GLU A 37 -7.85 -13.08 -9.40
N SER A 38 -7.45 -14.07 -8.61
CA SER A 38 -8.23 -15.26 -8.30
C SER A 38 -8.11 -15.50 -6.80
N THR A 39 -9.01 -14.94 -6.01
CA THR A 39 -8.83 -14.77 -4.57
C THR A 39 -10.09 -15.07 -3.78
N ASP A 40 -9.92 -15.59 -2.57
CA ASP A 40 -10.99 -15.77 -1.60
C ASP A 40 -11.11 -14.55 -0.70
N PHE A 41 -12.34 -14.25 -0.31
CA PHE A 41 -12.71 -13.20 0.63
C PHE A 41 -13.65 -13.75 1.67
N VAL A 42 -13.29 -13.56 2.94
CA VAL A 42 -14.10 -13.99 4.08
C VAL A 42 -14.25 -12.83 5.04
N ARG A 43 -15.48 -12.47 5.37
CA ARG A 43 -15.80 -11.51 6.44
C ARG A 43 -16.19 -12.25 7.70
N LEU A 44 -15.57 -11.86 8.79
CA LEU A 44 -15.78 -12.40 10.12
C LEU A 44 -16.56 -11.38 10.95
N ASN A 45 -17.56 -11.85 11.69
CA ASN A 45 -18.34 -11.02 12.61
C ASN A 45 -18.76 -11.87 13.82
N ARG A 46 -18.57 -11.36 15.03
CA ARG A 46 -18.82 -12.07 16.29
C ARG A 46 -18.14 -13.44 16.36
N GLY A 47 -16.88 -13.50 15.90
CA GLY A 47 -16.09 -14.74 15.88
C GLY A 47 -16.69 -15.83 15.01
N LYS A 48 -17.40 -15.47 13.93
CA LYS A 48 -18.01 -16.40 12.98
C LYS A 48 -17.87 -15.90 11.55
N VAL A 49 -17.89 -16.82 10.59
CA VAL A 49 -17.99 -16.49 9.17
C VAL A 49 -19.36 -15.86 8.88
N ARG A 50 -19.35 -14.60 8.42
CA ARG A 50 -20.58 -13.87 8.04
C ARG A 50 -20.84 -13.93 6.54
N GLN A 51 -19.76 -13.90 5.75
CA GLN A 51 -19.75 -13.92 4.30
C GLN A 51 -18.47 -14.61 3.86
N ALA A 52 -18.57 -15.51 2.89
CA ALA A 52 -17.43 -16.11 2.20
C ALA A 52 -17.73 -16.11 0.70
N GLY A 53 -16.72 -15.87 -0.12
CA GLY A 53 -16.84 -15.93 -1.57
C GLY A 53 -15.48 -15.86 -2.23
N SER A 54 -15.43 -16.30 -3.48
CA SER A 54 -14.24 -16.21 -4.32
C SER A 54 -14.49 -15.22 -5.45
N VAL A 55 -13.45 -14.48 -5.81
CA VAL A 55 -13.45 -13.57 -6.96
C VAL A 55 -12.46 -14.11 -7.97
N MET A 56 -12.91 -14.22 -9.21
CA MET A 56 -12.03 -14.31 -10.36
C MET A 56 -12.40 -13.17 -11.29
N GLN A 57 -11.44 -12.28 -11.53
CA GLN A 57 -11.64 -11.16 -12.44
C GLN A 57 -10.35 -10.81 -13.17
N GLN A 58 -10.51 -10.29 -14.37
CA GLN A 58 -9.42 -9.72 -15.15
C GLN A 58 -9.93 -8.53 -15.95
N GLU A 59 -9.09 -7.51 -16.00
CA GLU A 59 -9.29 -6.30 -16.76
C GLU A 59 -8.16 -6.17 -17.79
N LEU A 60 -8.53 -5.68 -18.97
CA LEU A 60 -7.61 -5.29 -20.04
C LEU A 60 -7.74 -3.79 -20.26
N SER A 61 -6.62 -3.08 -20.20
CA SER A 61 -6.51 -1.71 -20.69
C SER A 61 -5.69 -1.68 -21.97
N ILE A 62 -6.22 -1.04 -23.01
CA ILE A 62 -5.58 -0.86 -24.30
C ILE A 62 -5.37 0.64 -24.50
N ARG A 63 -4.11 1.07 -24.56
CA ARG A 63 -3.73 2.39 -25.03
C ARG A 63 -3.33 2.30 -26.50
N LEU A 64 -4.10 2.94 -27.38
CA LEU A 64 -3.79 3.04 -28.80
C LEU A 64 -3.09 4.38 -29.07
N LEU A 65 -2.04 4.37 -29.89
CA LEU A 65 -1.25 5.55 -30.21
C LEU A 65 -1.07 5.70 -31.73
N ARG A 66 -1.06 6.95 -32.19
CA ARG A 66 -0.62 7.34 -33.54
C ARG A 66 0.16 8.66 -33.44
N GLY A 67 1.46 8.60 -33.72
CA GLY A 67 2.36 9.72 -33.42
C GLY A 67 2.35 10.05 -31.92
N LYS A 68 2.08 11.31 -31.58
CA LYS A 68 1.94 11.79 -30.19
C LYS A 68 0.51 11.79 -29.64
N ARG A 69 -0.45 11.26 -30.41
CA ARG A 69 -1.86 11.16 -30.00
C ARG A 69 -2.09 9.79 -29.40
N HIS A 70 -2.78 9.75 -28.27
CA HIS A 70 -3.10 8.49 -27.61
C HIS A 70 -4.42 8.57 -26.85
N ALA A 71 -5.07 7.43 -26.73
CA ALA A 71 -6.29 7.23 -25.96
C ALA A 71 -6.25 5.84 -25.35
N ALA A 72 -6.91 5.65 -24.21
CA ALA A 72 -7.00 4.36 -23.54
C ALA A 72 -8.45 3.92 -23.36
N HIS A 73 -8.68 2.62 -23.48
CA HIS A 73 -9.96 1.98 -23.17
C HIS A 73 -9.69 0.82 -22.22
N THR A 74 -10.47 0.73 -21.15
CA THR A 74 -10.33 -0.30 -20.13
C THR A 74 -11.65 -1.07 -20.03
N MET A 75 -11.57 -2.40 -20.03
CA MET A 75 -12.74 -3.27 -20.01
C MET A 75 -12.49 -4.52 -19.14
N SER A 76 -13.54 -4.99 -18.48
CA SER A 76 -13.55 -6.32 -17.85
C SER A 76 -13.69 -7.40 -18.92
N MET A 77 -12.91 -8.46 -18.80
CA MET A 77 -12.88 -9.55 -19.78
C MET A 77 -13.80 -10.69 -19.36
N SER A 78 -14.56 -11.27 -20.29
CA SER A 78 -15.52 -12.34 -19.98
C SER A 78 -14.79 -13.68 -19.78
N GLY A 79 -13.62 -13.81 -20.40
CA GLY A 79 -12.83 -15.03 -20.39
C GLY A 79 -13.28 -16.06 -21.43
N ASP A 80 -14.31 -15.76 -22.22
CA ASP A 80 -14.64 -16.43 -23.46
C ASP A 80 -13.78 -15.84 -24.60
N PRO A 81 -12.94 -16.65 -25.27
CA PRO A 81 -12.03 -16.12 -26.29
C PRO A 81 -12.72 -15.45 -27.48
N SER A 82 -13.96 -15.82 -27.82
CA SER A 82 -14.66 -15.24 -28.96
C SER A 82 -15.26 -13.88 -28.63
N GLU A 83 -15.89 -13.76 -27.46
CA GLU A 83 -16.42 -12.50 -26.94
C GLU A 83 -15.29 -11.50 -26.67
N ASP A 84 -14.22 -11.95 -25.99
CA ASP A 84 -13.06 -11.13 -25.68
C ASP A 84 -12.42 -10.55 -26.97
N ARG A 85 -12.28 -11.36 -28.03
CA ARG A 85 -11.76 -10.89 -29.33
C ARG A 85 -12.66 -9.83 -29.97
N ALA A 86 -13.98 -10.02 -29.93
CA ALA A 86 -14.94 -9.06 -30.48
C ALA A 86 -14.91 -7.74 -29.71
N ALA A 87 -14.83 -7.79 -28.37
CA ALA A 87 -14.74 -6.62 -27.51
C ALA A 87 -13.44 -5.84 -27.74
N ILE A 88 -12.30 -6.54 -27.88
CA ILE A 88 -11.00 -5.94 -28.20
C ILE A 88 -11.04 -5.20 -29.54
N ALA A 89 -11.60 -5.83 -30.58
CA ALA A 89 -11.73 -5.20 -31.90
C ALA A 89 -12.60 -3.93 -31.83
N ALA A 90 -13.76 -4.00 -31.17
CA ALA A 90 -14.65 -2.86 -31.00
C ALA A 90 -13.99 -1.71 -30.22
N ALA A 91 -13.21 -2.01 -29.19
CA ALA A 91 -12.48 -0.99 -28.43
C ALA A 91 -11.39 -0.32 -29.25
N ILE A 92 -10.65 -1.08 -30.07
CA ILE A 92 -9.65 -0.50 -30.98
C ILE A 92 -10.31 0.38 -32.03
N ASP A 93 -11.45 -0.02 -32.60
CA ASP A 93 -12.21 0.81 -33.55
C ASP A 93 -12.69 2.12 -32.90
N ALA A 94 -13.20 2.04 -31.67
CA ALA A 94 -13.62 3.22 -30.92
C ALA A 94 -12.45 4.17 -30.61
N LEU A 95 -11.31 3.63 -30.17
CA LEU A 95 -10.10 4.39 -29.91
C LEU A 95 -9.59 5.07 -31.20
N ARG A 96 -9.53 4.32 -32.29
CA ARG A 96 -9.11 4.80 -33.61
C ARG A 96 -10.00 5.93 -34.13
N ALA A 97 -11.32 5.85 -33.90
CA ALA A 97 -12.26 6.90 -34.28
C ALA A 97 -12.03 8.21 -33.50
N VAL A 98 -11.62 8.12 -32.23
CA VAL A 98 -11.36 9.27 -31.37
C VAL A 98 -9.97 9.89 -31.58
N LEU A 99 -8.92 9.09 -31.84
CA LEU A 99 -7.54 9.60 -31.92
C LEU A 99 -7.35 10.86 -32.78
N PRO A 100 -7.95 11.00 -33.98
CA PRO A 100 -7.78 12.19 -34.81
C PRO A 100 -8.31 13.48 -34.20
N SER A 101 -9.25 13.43 -33.26
CA SER A 101 -9.79 14.62 -32.59
C SER A 101 -8.92 15.15 -31.46
N LEU A 102 -7.91 14.39 -31.01
CA LEU A 102 -7.30 14.62 -29.70
C LEU A 102 -6.18 15.65 -29.52
N GLY A 103 -5.53 16.26 -30.50
CA GLY A 103 -4.32 17.06 -30.20
C GLY A 103 -3.12 16.21 -29.73
N GLU A 104 -1.92 16.71 -29.97
CA GLU A 104 -0.70 15.97 -29.65
C GLU A 104 -0.31 16.15 -28.18
N ASP A 105 0.14 15.07 -27.53
CA ASP A 105 0.67 15.12 -26.17
C ASP A 105 2.19 15.36 -26.22
N PRO A 106 2.67 16.57 -25.89
CA PRO A 106 4.11 16.86 -25.90
C PRO A 106 4.87 16.10 -24.80
N TYR A 107 4.16 15.59 -23.80
CA TYR A 107 4.74 14.92 -22.62
C TYR A 107 4.64 13.40 -22.67
N LEU A 108 4.14 12.83 -23.77
CA LEU A 108 4.17 11.39 -23.99
C LEU A 108 5.63 10.92 -24.06
N LEU A 109 6.01 10.05 -23.13
CA LEU A 109 7.30 9.40 -23.08
C LEU A 109 7.12 7.88 -23.04
N LEU A 110 7.73 7.20 -24.01
CA LEU A 110 7.74 5.74 -24.11
C LEU A 110 9.19 5.23 -24.01
N PRO A 111 9.41 3.98 -23.57
CA PRO A 111 10.74 3.37 -23.58
C PRO A 111 11.32 3.32 -24.99
N GLU A 112 12.63 3.55 -25.12
CA GLU A 112 13.35 3.45 -26.40
C GLU A 112 13.68 2.00 -26.78
N GLY A 113 13.68 1.08 -25.80
CA GLY A 113 13.99 -0.33 -25.97
C GLY A 113 13.03 -1.24 -25.22
N VAL A 114 13.06 -2.52 -25.58
CA VAL A 114 12.29 -3.58 -24.92
C VAL A 114 12.97 -3.97 -23.61
N SER A 115 12.20 -4.04 -22.53
CA SER A 115 12.65 -4.50 -21.22
C SER A 115 11.69 -5.55 -20.66
N ASP A 116 11.85 -6.80 -21.08
CA ASP A 116 11.01 -7.90 -20.62
C ASP A 116 11.30 -8.27 -19.16
N SER A 117 10.26 -8.75 -18.46
CA SER A 117 10.42 -9.27 -17.10
C SER A 117 9.33 -10.28 -16.76
N ARG A 118 9.69 -11.36 -16.07
CA ARG A 118 8.72 -12.29 -15.48
C ARG A 118 9.03 -12.49 -14.01
N SER A 119 8.02 -12.35 -13.15
CA SER A 119 8.16 -12.57 -11.71
C SER A 119 6.92 -13.25 -11.14
N THR A 120 7.15 -14.24 -10.29
CA THR A 120 6.11 -14.90 -9.50
C THR A 120 6.59 -14.96 -8.05
N ARG A 121 5.75 -14.54 -7.10
CA ARG A 121 6.07 -14.51 -5.67
C ARG A 121 4.99 -15.23 -4.84
N GLY A 122 5.41 -15.94 -3.80
CA GLY A 122 4.52 -16.76 -2.98
C GLY A 122 4.16 -18.08 -3.65
N GLY A 123 2.99 -18.62 -3.35
CA GLY A 123 2.48 -19.86 -3.97
C GLY A 123 2.31 -21.05 -3.02
N GLY A 124 2.27 -20.83 -1.71
CA GLY A 124 2.15 -21.89 -0.70
C GLY A 124 1.21 -21.54 0.45
N LEU A 125 0.17 -20.76 0.18
CA LEU A 125 -0.85 -20.49 1.20
C LEU A 125 -1.67 -21.77 1.45
N PRO A 126 -2.09 -22.02 2.71
CA PRO A 126 -3.04 -23.08 2.99
C PRO A 126 -4.37 -22.78 2.29
N ALA A 127 -5.25 -23.78 2.25
CA ALA A 127 -6.64 -23.55 1.89
C ALA A 127 -7.24 -22.48 2.82
N SER A 128 -8.07 -21.59 2.25
CA SER A 128 -8.67 -20.48 2.99
C SER A 128 -9.45 -20.98 4.21
N GLU A 129 -10.11 -22.13 4.11
CA GLU A 129 -10.81 -22.80 5.21
C GLU A 129 -9.88 -23.08 6.40
N THR A 130 -8.69 -23.62 6.14
CA THR A 130 -7.70 -23.91 7.20
C THR A 130 -7.25 -22.64 7.90
N ALA A 131 -6.93 -21.58 7.14
CA ALA A 131 -6.51 -20.30 7.71
C ALA A 131 -7.63 -19.67 8.57
N ILE A 132 -8.89 -19.76 8.10
CA ILE A 132 -10.04 -19.25 8.83
C ILE A 132 -10.31 -20.06 10.09
N ASP A 133 -10.24 -21.40 10.03
CA ASP A 133 -10.43 -22.25 11.19
C ASP A 133 -9.40 -21.95 12.28
N GLU A 134 -8.12 -21.80 11.91
CA GLU A 134 -7.06 -21.40 12.84
C GLU A 134 -7.28 -20.00 13.42
N ALA A 135 -7.74 -19.03 12.62
CA ALA A 135 -8.06 -17.69 13.10
C ALA A 135 -9.23 -17.69 14.09
N LEU A 136 -10.28 -18.48 13.82
CA LEU A 136 -11.44 -18.62 14.70
C LEU A 136 -11.09 -19.37 16.00
N GLU A 137 -10.25 -20.40 15.92
CA GLU A 137 -9.72 -21.11 17.10
C GLU A 137 -8.93 -20.16 17.99
N ALA A 138 -8.00 -19.38 17.41
CA ALA A 138 -7.20 -18.41 18.16
C ALA A 138 -8.06 -17.31 18.81
N ALA A 139 -9.15 -16.93 18.15
CA ALA A 139 -10.11 -15.92 18.61
C ALA A 139 -11.20 -16.49 19.54
N ALA A 140 -11.12 -17.76 19.95
CA ALA A 140 -12.15 -18.38 20.78
C ALA A 140 -12.50 -17.53 22.02
N GLY A 141 -13.79 -17.31 22.22
CA GLY A 141 -14.35 -16.50 23.31
C GLY A 141 -14.22 -14.98 23.14
N LEU A 142 -13.77 -14.48 21.98
CA LEU A 142 -13.64 -13.05 21.70
C LEU A 142 -14.68 -12.57 20.68
N ASP A 143 -15.07 -11.30 20.78
CA ASP A 143 -15.88 -10.63 19.75
C ASP A 143 -14.97 -10.14 18.60
N LEU A 144 -14.63 -11.07 17.69
CA LEU A 144 -13.80 -10.77 16.52
C LEU A 144 -14.67 -10.30 15.35
N VAL A 145 -14.29 -9.15 14.79
CA VAL A 145 -14.76 -8.63 13.50
C VAL A 145 -13.55 -8.45 12.60
N GLY A 146 -13.60 -8.94 11.36
CA GLY A 146 -12.43 -8.86 10.48
C GLY A 146 -12.71 -9.24 9.04
N ILE A 147 -11.68 -9.12 8.23
CA ILE A 147 -11.64 -9.54 6.84
C ILE A 147 -10.39 -10.37 6.59
N TYR A 148 -10.57 -11.49 5.89
CA TYR A 148 -9.51 -12.29 5.32
C TYR A 148 -9.64 -12.23 3.80
N ALA A 149 -8.53 -11.96 3.12
CA ALA A 149 -8.43 -12.00 1.67
C ALA A 149 -7.15 -12.73 1.27
N ALA A 150 -7.23 -13.73 0.39
CA ALA A 150 -6.07 -14.54 0.02
C ALA A 150 -6.13 -15.07 -1.41
N GLY A 151 -4.96 -15.29 -2.01
CA GLY A 151 -4.82 -15.86 -3.35
C GLY A 151 -3.94 -15.02 -4.28
N PRO A 152 -3.73 -15.49 -5.52
CA PRO A 152 -2.93 -14.80 -6.53
C PRO A 152 -3.59 -13.53 -7.07
N VAL A 153 -2.76 -12.50 -7.23
CA VAL A 153 -3.03 -11.26 -7.96
C VAL A 153 -1.93 -11.09 -9.01
N TRP A 154 -2.26 -10.60 -10.21
CA TRP A 154 -1.28 -10.45 -11.29
C TRP A 154 -1.41 -9.13 -12.05
N ARG A 155 -0.31 -8.76 -12.71
CA ARG A 155 -0.18 -7.66 -13.65
C ARG A 155 0.54 -8.14 -14.90
N GLY A 156 0.05 -7.73 -16.05
CA GLY A 156 0.67 -7.99 -17.35
C GLY A 156 0.88 -6.70 -18.12
N LEU A 157 1.92 -6.65 -18.95
CA LEU A 157 2.14 -5.60 -19.93
C LEU A 157 2.64 -6.18 -21.25
N ALA A 158 2.14 -5.65 -22.35
CA ALA A 158 2.64 -5.90 -23.69
C ALA A 158 2.54 -4.63 -24.54
N ASN A 159 3.44 -4.46 -25.51
CA ASN A 159 3.36 -3.33 -26.44
C ASN A 159 3.67 -3.73 -27.89
N ASP A 160 3.44 -2.80 -28.81
CA ASP A 160 3.67 -2.99 -30.24
C ASP A 160 5.11 -3.41 -30.58
N ALA A 161 6.09 -2.86 -29.84
CA ALA A 161 7.52 -3.15 -30.02
C ALA A 161 7.93 -4.59 -29.63
N GLY A 162 7.02 -5.38 -29.06
CA GLY A 162 7.24 -6.78 -28.74
C GLY A 162 7.48 -7.05 -27.27
N GLN A 163 7.57 -6.02 -26.42
CA GLN A 163 7.82 -6.17 -24.99
C GLN A 163 6.74 -7.01 -24.30
N ARG A 164 7.15 -7.81 -23.31
CA ARG A 164 6.31 -8.61 -22.44
C ARG A 164 6.80 -8.53 -21.00
N ASN A 165 5.89 -8.12 -20.10
CA ASN A 165 6.13 -8.19 -18.67
C ASN A 165 4.97 -8.93 -17.99
N TRP A 166 5.31 -9.79 -17.04
CA TRP A 166 4.35 -10.50 -16.21
C TRP A 166 4.80 -10.49 -14.75
N HIS A 167 3.87 -10.18 -13.86
CA HIS A 167 4.08 -10.23 -12.43
C HIS A 167 2.88 -10.90 -11.76
N ALA A 168 3.14 -11.88 -10.90
CA ALA A 168 2.13 -12.50 -10.06
C ALA A 168 2.61 -12.59 -8.61
N ALA A 169 1.72 -12.31 -7.66
CA ALA A 169 1.98 -12.48 -6.24
C ALA A 169 0.80 -13.17 -5.57
N THR A 170 1.08 -14.25 -4.86
CA THR A 170 0.12 -14.94 -4.00
C THR A 170 0.36 -14.51 -2.56
N THR A 171 -0.60 -13.75 -2.03
CA THR A 171 -0.53 -13.14 -0.69
C THR A 171 -1.83 -13.35 0.05
N PHE A 172 -1.79 -13.21 1.37
CA PHE A 172 -2.98 -13.10 2.22
C PHE A 172 -2.92 -11.83 3.07
N ASN A 173 -4.11 -11.37 3.48
CA ASN A 173 -4.32 -10.31 4.44
C ASN A 173 -5.42 -10.76 5.40
N LEU A 174 -5.12 -10.79 6.70
CA LEU A 174 -6.08 -10.89 7.79
C LEU A 174 -6.02 -9.59 8.58
N ASP A 175 -7.06 -8.76 8.49
CA ASP A 175 -7.25 -7.57 9.33
C ASP A 175 -8.42 -7.84 10.27
N TRP A 176 -8.22 -7.63 11.57
CA TRP A 176 -9.27 -7.86 12.56
C TRP A 176 -9.24 -6.85 13.69
N SER A 177 -10.41 -6.68 14.30
CA SER A 177 -10.62 -5.97 15.54
C SER A 177 -11.26 -6.91 16.55
N LEU A 178 -10.75 -6.89 17.78
CA LEU A 178 -11.39 -7.52 18.92
C LEU A 178 -12.13 -6.45 19.72
N TYR A 179 -13.43 -6.64 19.94
CA TYR A 179 -14.28 -5.70 20.65
C TYR A 179 -14.46 -6.09 22.13
N ASP A 180 -14.44 -5.09 23.00
CA ASP A 180 -14.89 -5.20 24.40
C ASP A 180 -16.33 -4.68 24.51
N ARG A 181 -16.52 -3.42 24.10
CA ARG A 181 -17.80 -2.72 24.00
C ARG A 181 -17.79 -1.78 22.79
N THR A 182 -18.94 -1.19 22.44
CA THR A 182 -19.23 -0.57 21.14
C THR A 182 -18.09 0.24 20.51
N ASP A 183 -17.42 1.12 21.26
CA ASP A 183 -16.37 2.01 20.77
C ASP A 183 -14.94 1.60 21.19
N LYS A 184 -14.80 0.49 21.90
CA LYS A 184 -13.54 0.02 22.49
C LYS A 184 -13.11 -1.30 21.86
N ALA A 185 -12.08 -1.21 21.03
CA ALA A 185 -11.52 -2.35 20.33
C ALA A 185 -9.99 -2.27 20.23
N VAL A 186 -9.35 -3.41 20.03
CA VAL A 186 -7.94 -3.53 19.62
C VAL A 186 -7.92 -3.97 18.17
N LYS A 187 -7.23 -3.22 17.30
CA LYS A 187 -7.04 -3.58 15.89
C LYS A 187 -5.71 -4.29 15.71
N SER A 188 -5.67 -5.27 14.82
CA SER A 188 -4.48 -6.02 14.48
C SER A 188 -4.56 -6.45 13.02
N ALA A 189 -3.39 -6.65 12.42
CA ALA A 189 -3.27 -7.13 11.07
C ALA A 189 -2.18 -8.20 10.99
N TYR A 190 -2.37 -9.11 10.06
CA TYR A 190 -1.42 -10.15 9.70
C TYR A 190 -1.50 -10.38 8.20
N ALA A 191 -0.41 -10.11 7.48
CA ALA A 191 -0.36 -10.25 6.03
C ALA A 191 1.01 -10.77 5.60
N GLY A 192 1.06 -11.39 4.42
CA GLY A 192 2.32 -11.87 3.86
C GLY A 192 2.15 -12.88 2.74
N PHE A 193 3.25 -13.58 2.45
CA PHE A 193 3.33 -14.61 1.41
C PHE A 193 3.16 -16.04 1.95
N ALA A 194 3.29 -16.22 3.26
CA ALA A 194 3.24 -17.52 3.93
C ALA A 194 2.45 -17.39 5.24
N TRP A 195 1.54 -18.33 5.45
CA TRP A 195 0.74 -18.41 6.66
C TRP A 195 1.50 -19.19 7.74
N ASP A 196 1.67 -18.57 8.89
CA ASP A 196 2.35 -19.10 10.06
C ASP A 196 1.41 -19.04 11.27
N ARG A 197 0.98 -20.23 11.71
CA ARG A 197 0.09 -20.41 12.86
C ARG A 197 0.70 -19.85 14.15
N ALA A 198 2.01 -19.95 14.35
CA ALA A 198 2.67 -19.43 15.55
C ALA A 198 2.65 -17.89 15.55
N GLN A 199 2.84 -17.27 14.38
CA GLN A 199 2.73 -15.82 14.23
C GLN A 199 1.30 -15.33 14.47
N LEU A 200 0.30 -16.02 13.93
CA LEU A 200 -1.12 -15.76 14.21
C LEU A 200 -1.40 -15.85 15.72
N ALA A 201 -0.99 -16.95 16.36
CA ALA A 201 -1.21 -17.17 17.79
C ALA A 201 -0.58 -16.07 18.65
N ARG A 202 0.65 -15.66 18.33
CA ARG A 202 1.33 -14.53 19.00
C ARG A 202 0.53 -13.24 18.87
N ARG A 203 0.17 -12.84 17.64
CA ARG A 203 -0.58 -11.59 17.39
C ARG A 203 -1.96 -11.61 18.07
N MET A 204 -2.66 -12.73 18.04
CA MET A 204 -3.95 -12.89 18.71
C MET A 204 -3.81 -12.86 20.23
N GLY A 205 -2.76 -13.46 20.80
CA GLY A 205 -2.44 -13.40 22.22
C GLY A 205 -2.18 -11.98 22.69
N GLU A 206 -1.33 -11.23 22.00
CA GLU A 206 -1.06 -9.81 22.29
C GLU A 206 -2.34 -8.97 22.18
N ALA A 207 -3.18 -9.21 21.16
CA ALA A 207 -4.44 -8.50 21.01
C ALA A 207 -5.41 -8.80 22.16
N ARG A 208 -5.47 -10.06 22.63
CA ARG A 208 -6.27 -10.48 23.78
C ARG A 208 -5.80 -9.83 25.08
N GLU A 209 -4.49 -9.77 25.32
CA GLU A 209 -3.91 -9.08 26.48
C GLU A 209 -4.24 -7.59 26.47
N ARG A 210 -4.07 -6.92 25.33
CA ARG A 210 -4.44 -5.50 25.17
C ARG A 210 -5.94 -5.29 25.36
N LEU A 211 -6.79 -6.19 24.85
CA LEU A 211 -8.24 -6.10 25.01
C LEU A 211 -8.65 -6.13 26.49
N ALA A 212 -8.02 -7.00 27.29
CA ALA A 212 -8.26 -7.05 28.73
C ALA A 212 -7.89 -5.74 29.45
N LEU A 213 -6.90 -5.00 28.94
CA LEU A 213 -6.54 -3.68 29.45
C LEU A 213 -7.54 -2.59 29.03
N VAL A 214 -8.09 -2.69 27.81
CA VAL A 214 -9.14 -1.78 27.30
C VAL A 214 -10.41 -1.82 28.15
N ALA A 215 -10.73 -2.97 28.76
CA ALA A 215 -11.90 -3.13 29.63
C ALA A 215 -11.84 -2.28 30.92
N ARG A 216 -10.66 -1.77 31.30
CA ARG A 216 -10.47 -0.94 32.51
C ARG A 216 -11.09 0.46 32.35
N GLY A 217 -11.16 1.21 33.46
CA GLY A 217 -11.58 2.61 33.43
C GLY A 217 -10.60 3.48 32.64
N SER A 218 -11.12 4.31 31.73
CA SER A 218 -10.31 5.24 30.94
C SER A 218 -9.69 6.32 31.83
N LYS A 219 -8.43 6.66 31.55
CA LYS A 219 -7.79 7.88 32.02
C LYS A 219 -8.15 9.02 31.06
N VAL A 220 -8.80 10.05 31.58
CA VAL A 220 -8.98 11.31 30.85
C VAL A 220 -7.66 12.07 30.84
N LEU A 221 -7.25 12.57 29.67
CA LEU A 221 -6.10 13.42 29.51
C LEU A 221 -6.54 14.79 29.03
N GLU A 222 -5.95 15.83 29.59
CA GLU A 222 -6.12 17.18 29.10
C GLU A 222 -5.37 17.38 27.78
N PRO A 223 -5.87 18.26 26.89
CA PRO A 223 -5.14 18.70 25.71
C PRO A 223 -3.73 19.17 26.08
N GLY A 224 -2.77 18.86 25.21
CA GLY A 224 -1.38 19.18 25.50
C GLY A 224 -0.39 18.32 24.72
N ARG A 225 0.87 18.41 25.16
CA ARG A 225 1.97 17.65 24.57
C ARG A 225 2.30 16.49 25.48
N HIS A 226 2.29 15.28 24.92
CA HIS A 226 2.60 14.07 25.65
C HIS A 226 3.70 13.31 24.93
N ARG A 227 4.63 12.72 25.70
CA ARG A 227 5.55 11.72 25.18
C ARG A 227 4.76 10.52 24.69
N ALA A 228 5.12 9.96 23.55
CA ALA A 228 4.35 8.91 22.92
C ALA A 228 5.21 7.86 22.24
N PHE A 229 4.79 6.60 22.32
CA PHE A 229 5.25 5.54 21.44
C PHE A 229 4.16 5.26 20.39
N LEU A 230 4.48 5.48 19.13
CA LEU A 230 3.68 5.11 17.97
C LEU A 230 4.04 3.69 17.58
N ALA A 231 3.08 2.76 17.69
CA ALA A 231 3.27 1.41 17.17
C ALA A 231 3.49 1.44 15.63
N PRO A 232 4.06 0.38 15.02
CA PRO A 232 4.25 0.31 13.58
C PRO A 232 3.00 0.65 12.77
N SER A 233 1.82 0.22 13.21
CA SER A 233 0.53 0.55 12.58
C SER A 233 0.12 2.03 12.68
N ALA A 234 0.61 2.77 13.68
CA ALA A 234 0.44 4.22 13.77
C ALA A 234 1.42 4.96 12.84
N VAL A 235 2.65 4.45 12.70
CA VAL A 235 3.66 5.01 11.78
C VAL A 235 3.26 4.74 10.32
N GLU A 236 2.61 3.61 10.04
CA GLU A 236 2.12 3.25 8.71
C GLU A 236 1.15 4.29 8.16
N GLU A 237 0.22 4.80 8.98
CA GLU A 237 -0.68 5.89 8.62
C GLU A 237 0.07 7.19 8.25
N ILE A 238 1.14 7.52 8.99
CA ILE A 238 2.00 8.68 8.68
C ILE A 238 2.71 8.46 7.34
N ALA A 239 3.25 7.26 7.12
CA ALA A 239 3.95 6.89 5.90
C ALA A 239 3.01 6.90 4.68
N SER A 240 1.77 6.41 4.84
CA SER A 240 0.72 6.47 3.83
C SER A 240 0.39 7.90 3.42
N ILE A 241 0.23 8.80 4.40
CA ILE A 241 -0.03 10.23 4.14
C ILE A 241 1.13 10.91 3.41
N LEU A 242 2.39 10.58 3.74
CA LEU A 242 3.56 11.05 2.97
C LEU A 242 3.50 10.58 1.51
N GLY A 243 2.98 9.38 1.27
CA GLY A 243 2.76 8.83 -0.06
C GLY A 243 1.76 9.62 -0.91
N TRP A 244 0.91 10.46 -0.32
CA TRP A 244 -0.07 11.28 -1.05
C TRP A 244 0.61 12.50 -1.70
N GLY A 245 1.49 12.25 -2.66
CA GLY A 245 2.22 13.27 -3.43
C GLY A 245 3.36 13.97 -2.67
N GLY A 246 3.75 13.51 -1.47
CA GLY A 246 4.94 14.03 -0.79
C GLY A 246 6.21 13.75 -1.60
N PHE A 247 6.33 12.53 -2.11
CA PHE A 247 7.48 12.07 -2.91
C PHE A 247 7.31 12.26 -4.43
N SER A 248 6.22 12.88 -4.89
CA SER A 248 5.98 13.11 -6.32
C SER A 248 6.92 14.18 -6.86
N ALA A 249 7.71 13.86 -7.90
CA ALA A 249 8.56 14.82 -8.58
C ALA A 249 7.74 15.98 -9.15
N ARG A 250 6.58 15.71 -9.75
CA ARG A 250 5.66 16.75 -10.23
C ARG A 250 5.20 17.66 -9.10
N ALA A 251 4.76 17.10 -7.98
CA ALA A 251 4.29 17.90 -6.85
C ALA A 251 5.42 18.71 -6.22
N LEU A 252 6.65 18.22 -6.25
CA LEU A 252 7.82 19.00 -5.86
C LEU A 252 8.01 20.16 -6.85
N GLU A 253 8.12 19.91 -8.15
CA GLU A 253 8.31 20.96 -9.17
C GLU A 253 7.23 22.04 -9.12
N THR A 254 5.96 21.66 -8.93
CA THR A 254 4.83 22.59 -8.83
C THR A 254 4.62 23.19 -7.42
N ARG A 255 5.45 22.84 -6.43
CA ARG A 255 5.36 23.27 -5.02
C ARG A 255 4.04 22.89 -4.32
N GLN A 256 3.44 21.78 -4.75
CA GLN A 256 2.24 21.18 -4.17
C GLN A 256 2.55 19.99 -3.23
N SER A 257 3.81 19.56 -3.17
CA SER A 257 4.27 18.49 -2.28
C SER A 257 4.20 18.94 -0.81
N SER A 258 3.83 18.01 0.07
CA SER A 258 3.93 18.21 1.52
C SER A 258 5.37 18.29 2.04
N LEU A 259 6.34 17.86 1.22
CA LEU A 259 7.77 17.88 1.50
C LEU A 259 8.49 19.12 0.93
N THR A 260 7.73 20.14 0.51
CA THR A 260 8.30 21.40 -0.02
C THR A 260 9.29 22.04 0.96
N ARG A 261 9.03 21.97 2.27
CA ARG A 261 9.98 22.46 3.29
C ARG A 261 11.27 21.63 3.36
N MET A 262 11.21 20.30 3.19
CA MET A 262 12.43 19.48 3.13
C MET A 262 13.29 19.83 1.92
N ARG A 263 12.65 20.08 0.78
CA ARG A 263 13.37 20.56 -0.41
C ARG A 263 14.04 21.93 -0.17
N ALA A 264 13.52 22.72 0.76
CA ALA A 264 14.10 24.00 1.18
C ALA A 264 15.09 23.88 2.37
N GLY A 265 15.45 22.65 2.78
CA GLY A 265 16.47 22.39 3.81
C GLY A 265 15.93 21.98 5.19
N GLU A 266 14.61 21.89 5.39
CA GLU A 266 14.06 21.23 6.58
C GLU A 266 14.48 19.76 6.62
N ARG A 267 14.73 19.21 7.80
CA ARG A 267 15.20 17.82 7.95
C ARG A 267 14.33 17.04 8.92
N LEU A 268 14.23 15.74 8.67
CA LEU A 268 13.82 14.76 9.66
C LEU A 268 15.04 14.36 10.51
N ASP A 269 14.84 13.50 11.49
CA ASP A 269 15.93 13.00 12.32
C ASP A 269 16.85 12.11 11.46
N PRO A 270 18.18 12.11 11.70
CA PRO A 270 19.12 11.28 10.95
C PRO A 270 18.82 9.78 10.97
N ARG A 271 18.00 9.28 11.91
CA ARG A 271 17.56 7.87 11.91
C ARG A 271 16.52 7.56 10.83
N VAL A 272 15.94 8.58 10.20
CA VAL A 272 14.86 8.39 9.23
C VAL A 272 15.42 8.24 7.82
N SER A 273 15.32 7.03 7.29
CA SER A 273 15.55 6.73 5.87
C SER A 273 14.32 6.06 5.29
N ILE A 274 13.84 6.56 4.15
CA ILE A 274 12.59 6.12 3.49
C ILE A 274 12.88 5.83 2.03
N VAL A 275 12.36 4.70 1.54
CA VAL A 275 12.57 4.22 0.18
C VAL A 275 11.27 3.69 -0.43
N GLU A 276 11.19 3.72 -1.75
CA GLU A 276 10.33 2.81 -2.50
C GLU A 276 11.14 1.52 -2.72
N ASP A 277 10.73 0.41 -2.11
CA ASP A 277 11.44 -0.88 -2.08
C ASP A 277 10.65 -1.97 -2.81
N ILE A 278 10.68 -1.94 -4.14
CA ILE A 278 9.99 -2.91 -5.00
C ILE A 278 10.47 -4.34 -4.75
N ALA A 279 11.77 -4.52 -4.53
CA ALA A 279 12.35 -5.84 -4.27
C ALA A 279 11.82 -6.43 -2.96
N GLY A 280 11.80 -5.64 -1.87
CA GLY A 280 11.28 -6.09 -0.58
C GLY A 280 9.75 -6.03 -0.43
N GLY A 281 9.03 -5.36 -1.34
CA GLY A 281 7.57 -5.21 -1.34
C GLY A 281 6.80 -6.31 -2.10
N VAL A 282 5.58 -6.00 -2.54
CA VAL A 282 4.74 -6.87 -3.39
C VAL A 282 4.46 -6.29 -4.78
N ALA A 283 4.88 -5.06 -5.05
CA ALA A 283 4.61 -4.35 -6.28
C ALA A 283 5.37 -4.95 -7.50
N PRO A 284 4.85 -4.78 -8.73
CA PRO A 284 5.54 -5.21 -9.95
C PRO A 284 6.78 -4.35 -10.23
N GLY A 285 7.80 -4.97 -10.84
CA GLY A 285 9.05 -4.32 -11.29
C GLY A 285 8.93 -3.53 -12.61
N PHE A 286 7.72 -3.25 -13.06
CA PHE A 286 7.42 -2.48 -14.27
C PHE A 286 6.15 -1.66 -14.05
N GLN A 287 5.92 -0.68 -14.90
CA GLN A 287 4.73 0.18 -14.86
C GLN A 287 3.98 0.20 -16.21
N ALA A 288 2.77 0.76 -16.24
CA ALA A 288 1.83 0.76 -17.37
C ALA A 288 2.34 1.27 -18.74
N GLU A 289 3.33 2.18 -18.83
CA GLU A 289 3.96 2.58 -20.11
C GLU A 289 5.14 1.69 -20.52
N GLY A 290 5.52 0.68 -19.71
CA GLY A 290 6.55 -0.30 -20.04
C GLY A 290 7.95 0.04 -19.51
N PHE A 291 8.11 1.08 -18.69
CA PHE A 291 9.37 1.33 -18.02
C PHE A 291 9.62 0.30 -16.92
N ALA A 292 10.84 -0.23 -16.87
CA ALA A 292 11.31 -0.99 -15.71
C ALA A 292 11.41 -0.09 -14.49
N ARG A 293 11.13 -0.66 -13.32
CA ARG A 293 11.25 0.01 -12.03
C ARG A 293 12.52 -0.47 -11.34
N PRO A 294 13.36 0.44 -10.81
CA PRO A 294 14.47 0.05 -9.96
C PRO A 294 14.00 -0.81 -8.78
N ALA A 295 14.84 -1.74 -8.36
CA ALA A 295 14.59 -2.56 -7.17
C ALA A 295 14.35 -1.71 -5.92
N ARG A 296 15.00 -0.54 -5.84
CA ARG A 296 14.87 0.42 -4.75
C ARG A 296 15.08 1.85 -5.29
N VAL A 297 14.25 2.80 -4.86
CA VAL A 297 14.45 4.25 -5.05
C VAL A 297 14.58 4.89 -3.67
N THR A 298 15.72 5.56 -3.41
CA THR A 298 15.89 6.29 -2.14
C THR A 298 15.12 7.60 -2.20
N LEU A 299 14.24 7.84 -1.22
CA LEU A 299 13.41 9.04 -1.16
C LEU A 299 13.94 9.97 -0.05
N VAL A 300 14.12 9.41 1.15
CA VAL A 300 14.77 10.08 2.29
C VAL A 300 16.00 9.29 2.71
N ARG A 301 17.11 9.96 2.96
CA ARG A 301 18.33 9.37 3.52
C ARG A 301 18.82 10.23 4.66
N ASP A 302 19.00 9.63 5.83
CA ASP A 302 19.53 10.29 7.04
C ASP A 302 18.80 11.61 7.35
N GLY A 303 17.47 11.57 7.22
CA GLY A 303 16.58 12.70 7.44
C GLY A 303 16.49 13.73 6.32
N GLU A 304 17.23 13.55 5.22
CA GLU A 304 17.24 14.43 4.05
C GLU A 304 16.39 13.91 2.89
N LEU A 305 15.63 14.78 2.24
CA LEU A 305 14.95 14.45 0.99
C LEU A 305 15.99 14.39 -0.15
N VAL A 306 16.32 13.18 -0.61
CA VAL A 306 17.39 12.94 -1.61
C VAL A 306 16.87 12.44 -2.95
N GLY A 307 15.59 12.09 -3.03
CA GLY A 307 15.00 11.58 -4.26
C GLY A 307 13.49 11.79 -4.32
N ALA A 308 12.93 11.46 -5.48
CA ALA A 308 11.52 11.57 -5.78
C ALA A 308 11.08 10.40 -6.68
N LEU A 309 9.78 10.15 -6.72
CA LEU A 309 9.14 9.28 -7.68
C LEU A 309 8.83 10.10 -8.93
N THR A 310 9.40 9.71 -10.07
CA THR A 310 9.36 10.48 -11.31
C THR A 310 8.77 9.63 -12.42
N SER A 311 7.52 9.95 -12.79
CA SER A 311 6.84 9.27 -13.89
C SER A 311 7.45 9.65 -15.24
N PRO A 312 7.27 8.84 -16.30
CA PRO A 312 7.76 9.19 -17.64
C PRO A 312 7.21 10.53 -18.15
N ARG A 313 5.96 10.85 -17.82
CA ARG A 313 5.33 12.12 -18.18
C ARG A 313 6.05 13.30 -17.52
N THR A 314 6.22 13.25 -16.20
CA THR A 314 6.89 14.32 -15.45
C THR A 314 8.34 14.47 -15.86
N ALA A 315 9.04 13.36 -16.10
CA ALA A 315 10.40 13.36 -16.63
C ALA A 315 10.49 14.16 -17.95
N ARG A 316 9.55 13.93 -18.87
CA ARG A 316 9.48 14.67 -20.12
C ARG A 316 9.08 16.13 -19.94
N GLU A 317 8.13 16.43 -19.07
CA GLU A 317 7.62 17.79 -18.82
C GLU A 317 8.66 18.70 -18.16
N TYR A 318 9.39 18.18 -17.17
CA TYR A 318 10.33 18.95 -16.34
C TYR A 318 11.81 18.66 -16.65
N THR A 319 12.11 17.89 -17.70
CA THR A 319 13.48 17.51 -18.08
C THR A 319 14.22 16.81 -16.93
N LEU A 320 13.55 15.85 -16.30
CA LEU A 320 14.08 15.00 -15.24
C LEU A 320 14.31 13.58 -15.74
N ASP A 321 15.05 12.77 -14.98
CA ASP A 321 15.17 11.35 -15.24
C ASP A 321 13.96 10.58 -14.69
N ALA A 322 13.33 9.77 -15.53
CA ALA A 322 12.27 8.86 -15.10
C ALA A 322 12.86 7.69 -14.32
N ASN A 323 12.18 7.26 -13.25
CA ASN A 323 12.55 6.06 -12.48
C ASN A 323 11.45 5.00 -12.48
N GLY A 324 10.55 5.05 -13.45
CA GLY A 324 9.46 4.08 -13.60
C GLY A 324 8.36 4.24 -12.54
N ALA A 325 8.24 5.40 -11.88
CA ALA A 325 7.09 5.67 -11.02
C ALA A 325 5.78 5.63 -11.82
N ASN A 326 4.69 5.25 -11.16
CA ASN A 326 3.33 5.33 -11.71
C ASN A 326 2.91 6.79 -11.98
N GLY A 327 1.82 6.97 -12.73
CA GLY A 327 1.35 8.30 -13.14
C GLY A 327 0.91 9.23 -11.99
N ASP A 328 0.60 8.66 -10.83
CA ASP A 328 0.29 9.41 -9.60
C ASP A 328 1.54 9.75 -8.79
N GLU A 329 2.70 9.22 -9.18
CA GLU A 329 3.99 9.34 -8.50
C GLU A 329 3.89 9.05 -7.00
N SER A 330 3.06 8.05 -6.68
CA SER A 330 2.79 7.61 -5.32
C SER A 330 3.51 6.28 -5.06
N PRO A 331 4.08 6.07 -3.86
CA PRO A 331 4.74 4.82 -3.51
C PRO A 331 3.80 3.61 -3.62
N GLU A 332 4.32 2.47 -4.09
CA GLU A 332 3.61 1.18 -4.07
C GLU A 332 4.33 0.17 -3.16
N ALA A 333 5.55 0.45 -2.70
CA ALA A 333 6.29 -0.39 -1.78
C ALA A 333 7.11 0.47 -0.79
N LEU A 334 6.45 1.38 -0.08
CA LEU A 334 7.12 2.29 0.83
C LEU A 334 7.75 1.54 2.00
N ALA A 335 9.03 1.79 2.30
CA ALA A 335 9.70 1.24 3.45
C ALA A 335 10.48 2.32 4.21
N MET A 336 10.38 2.30 5.54
CA MET A 336 11.23 3.06 6.45
C MET A 336 12.17 2.10 7.17
N ASP A 337 13.45 2.47 7.23
CA ASP A 337 14.47 1.68 7.92
C ASP A 337 14.22 1.70 9.45
N GLY A 338 14.53 0.58 10.12
CA GLY A 338 14.43 0.47 11.57
C GLY A 338 15.60 1.15 12.30
N GLY A 339 15.44 1.37 13.61
CA GLY A 339 16.48 1.88 14.50
C GLY A 339 17.10 0.79 15.38
N ASP A 340 17.45 1.18 16.61
CA ASP A 340 18.16 0.28 17.55
C ASP A 340 17.28 -0.22 18.69
N LEU A 341 16.11 0.39 18.94
CA LEU A 341 15.24 0.04 20.06
C LEU A 341 14.57 -1.33 19.81
N PRO A 342 14.80 -2.36 20.63
CA PRO A 342 14.03 -3.60 20.49
C PRO A 342 12.54 -3.32 20.73
N GLN A 343 11.65 -3.84 19.88
CA GLN A 343 10.20 -3.63 20.03
C GLN A 343 9.68 -4.11 21.41
N ALA A 344 10.28 -5.15 21.98
CA ALA A 344 9.96 -5.64 23.32
C ALA A 344 10.25 -4.61 24.43
N ASP A 345 11.20 -3.71 24.21
CA ASP A 345 11.61 -2.69 25.18
C ASP A 345 10.85 -1.37 25.01
N ALA A 346 9.92 -1.29 24.05
CA ALA A 346 9.20 -0.06 23.72
C ALA A 346 8.47 0.57 24.92
N LEU A 347 7.81 -0.24 25.76
CA LEU A 347 7.14 0.25 26.96
C LEU A 347 8.15 0.75 28.00
N ALA A 348 9.24 0.00 28.22
CA ALA A 348 10.29 0.40 29.16
C ALA A 348 10.96 1.71 28.72
N ALA A 349 11.26 1.85 27.42
CA ALA A 349 11.81 3.07 26.85
C ALA A 349 10.85 4.26 26.90
N LEU A 350 9.54 4.01 26.73
CA LEU A 350 8.50 5.02 26.90
C LEU A 350 8.38 5.50 28.35
N ASP A 351 8.66 4.63 29.34
CA ASP A 351 8.60 4.87 30.79
C ASP A 351 7.28 5.49 31.27
N ARG A 352 7.04 6.76 30.96
CA ARG A 352 5.81 7.49 31.18
C ARG A 352 5.34 8.23 29.92
N GLY A 353 4.13 7.93 29.46
CA GLY A 353 3.53 8.58 28.29
C GLY A 353 2.40 7.77 27.65
N LEU A 354 2.13 8.05 26.38
CA LEU A 354 1.09 7.39 25.58
C LEU A 354 1.67 6.27 24.72
N TRP A 355 1.15 5.06 24.85
CA TRP A 355 1.32 4.03 23.83
C TRP A 355 0.13 4.10 22.86
N ILE A 356 0.40 4.29 21.57
CA ILE A 356 -0.61 4.54 20.54
C ILE A 356 -0.54 3.40 19.52
N GLY A 357 -1.58 2.55 19.50
CA GLY A 357 -1.67 1.42 18.57
C GLY A 357 -1.92 1.86 17.14
N ASN A 358 -2.91 2.72 16.92
CA ASN A 358 -3.28 3.20 15.59
C ASN A 358 -3.58 4.69 15.59
N LEU A 359 -3.23 5.33 14.48
CA LEU A 359 -3.82 6.60 14.08
C LEU A 359 -4.99 6.30 13.14
N TRP A 360 -5.90 7.25 13.01
CA TRP A 360 -7.10 7.08 12.21
C TRP A 360 -7.60 8.41 11.68
N TYR A 361 -8.23 8.36 10.50
CA TYR A 361 -8.69 9.54 9.76
C TYR A 361 -7.60 10.60 9.61
N THR A 362 -6.38 10.16 9.32
CA THR A 362 -5.26 11.06 9.11
C THR A 362 -5.48 11.86 7.82
N ASN A 363 -5.24 13.16 7.85
CA ASN A 363 -5.31 14.04 6.68
C ASN A 363 -4.38 15.24 6.89
N TYR A 364 -4.04 15.97 5.81
CA TYR A 364 -3.30 17.21 5.90
C TYR A 364 -4.21 18.34 6.43
N SER A 365 -3.83 18.93 7.57
CA SER A 365 -4.42 20.19 8.06
C SER A 365 -3.72 21.41 7.44
N ASP A 366 -2.42 21.30 7.19
CA ASP A 366 -1.61 22.23 6.40
C ASP A 366 -0.59 21.42 5.60
N ARG A 367 -0.89 21.21 4.32
CA ARG A 367 -0.08 20.36 3.44
C ARG A 367 1.33 20.93 3.20
N PRO A 368 1.54 22.21 2.80
CA PRO A 368 2.88 22.78 2.66
C PRO A 368 3.76 22.68 3.91
N ALA A 369 3.15 22.74 5.10
CA ALA A 369 3.87 22.56 6.37
C ALA A 369 4.08 21.09 6.78
N CYS A 370 3.64 20.13 5.97
CA CYS A 370 3.57 18.71 6.32
C CYS A 370 2.88 18.48 7.67
N ARG A 371 1.82 19.27 7.94
CA ARG A 371 1.03 19.19 9.15
C ARG A 371 -0.15 18.28 8.90
N ILE A 372 -0.29 17.31 9.79
CA ILE A 372 -1.32 16.28 9.71
C ILE A 372 -2.18 16.33 10.97
N THR A 373 -3.47 16.11 10.77
CA THR A 373 -4.45 15.92 11.83
C THR A 373 -5.04 14.53 11.73
N GLY A 374 -5.44 13.97 12.86
CA GLY A 374 -6.13 12.70 12.93
C GLY A 374 -6.60 12.42 14.35
N MET A 375 -6.89 11.15 14.62
CA MET A 375 -7.29 10.69 15.94
C MET A 375 -6.54 9.44 16.33
N THR A 376 -6.32 9.23 17.63
CA THR A 376 -5.90 7.92 18.14
C THR A 376 -7.10 6.97 18.11
N ARG A 377 -6.88 5.71 17.72
CA ARG A 377 -7.95 4.71 17.72
C ARG A 377 -7.41 3.32 18.02
N PHE A 378 -8.33 2.39 18.26
CA PHE A 378 -8.02 0.96 18.39
C PHE A 378 -7.00 0.63 19.48
N ALA A 379 -7.29 1.13 20.69
CA ALA A 379 -6.47 1.06 21.90
C ALA A 379 -5.29 2.05 21.92
N THR A 380 -5.44 3.04 22.79
CA THR A 380 -4.38 3.93 23.26
C THR A 380 -4.28 3.76 24.76
N PHE A 381 -3.07 3.66 25.28
CA PHE A 381 -2.82 3.38 26.69
C PHE A 381 -1.93 4.44 27.32
N TRP A 382 -2.23 4.78 28.56
CA TRP A 382 -1.33 5.50 29.42
C TRP A 382 -0.34 4.51 30.06
N VAL A 383 0.94 4.86 30.02
CA VAL A 383 2.06 4.07 30.52
C VAL A 383 2.71 4.82 31.67
N GLU A 384 3.03 4.11 32.75
CA GLU A 384 3.81 4.61 33.89
C GLU A 384 4.80 3.52 34.33
N HIS A 385 6.05 3.90 34.59
CA HIS A 385 7.13 2.98 34.96
C HIS A 385 7.28 1.80 33.98
N GLY A 386 7.11 2.09 32.69
CA GLY A 386 7.18 1.13 31.60
C GLY A 386 6.05 0.11 31.57
N ARG A 387 4.91 0.38 32.22
CA ARG A 387 3.75 -0.52 32.26
C ARG A 387 2.48 0.21 31.86
N ILE A 388 1.62 -0.47 31.10
CA ILE A 388 0.28 0.04 30.80
C ILE A 388 -0.55 0.06 32.09
N VAL A 389 -1.02 1.26 32.47
CA VAL A 389 -1.83 1.44 33.69
C VAL A 389 -3.31 1.62 33.39
N ALA A 390 -3.66 2.32 32.30
CA ALA A 390 -5.05 2.60 31.93
C ALA A 390 -5.21 2.82 30.42
N PRO A 391 -6.37 2.45 29.83
CA PRO A 391 -6.74 2.96 28.51
C PRO A 391 -6.96 4.46 28.54
N VAL A 392 -6.80 5.11 27.40
CA VAL A 392 -7.10 6.53 27.20
C VAL A 392 -8.21 6.64 26.18
N ASP A 393 -9.08 7.63 26.34
CA ASP A 393 -10.11 7.91 25.35
C ASP A 393 -9.50 8.40 24.03
N VAL A 394 -10.31 8.41 22.98
CA VAL A 394 -9.88 8.85 21.65
C VAL A 394 -9.40 10.30 21.74
N LEU A 395 -8.15 10.54 21.38
CA LEU A 395 -7.55 11.87 21.34
C LEU A 395 -7.42 12.34 19.90
N ARG A 396 -7.72 13.61 19.63
CA ARG A 396 -7.38 14.28 18.38
C ARG A 396 -5.96 14.84 18.47
N PHE A 397 -5.22 14.72 17.38
CA PHE A 397 -3.91 15.35 17.25
C PHE A 397 -3.86 16.24 16.02
N ASP A 398 -2.95 17.21 16.06
CA ASP A 398 -2.60 18.05 14.92
C ASP A 398 -1.14 18.49 15.09
N ASP A 399 -0.23 17.86 14.34
CA ASP A 399 1.21 18.08 14.46
C ASP A 399 1.91 17.92 13.09
N THR A 400 3.14 18.41 13.00
CA THR A 400 3.95 18.29 11.78
C THR A 400 4.79 17.03 11.80
N ILE A 401 4.94 16.39 10.64
CA ILE A 401 5.85 15.25 10.49
C ILE A 401 7.31 15.65 10.82
N TYR A 402 7.69 16.90 10.54
CA TYR A 402 9.00 17.47 10.94
C TYR A 402 9.25 17.47 12.45
N ARG A 403 8.19 17.53 13.26
CA ARG A 403 8.31 17.38 14.71
C ARG A 403 8.33 15.90 15.08
N MET A 404 7.33 15.14 14.63
CA MET A 404 7.15 13.73 14.99
C MET A 404 8.35 12.85 14.60
N LEU A 405 8.80 12.94 13.35
CA LEU A 405 9.90 12.16 12.79
C LEU A 405 11.21 12.97 12.70
N GLY A 406 11.22 14.20 13.23
CA GLY A 406 12.39 15.06 13.30
C GLY A 406 12.74 15.44 14.73
N ALA A 407 12.52 16.70 15.10
CA ALA A 407 13.00 17.27 16.36
C ALA A 407 12.54 16.57 17.66
N ASN A 408 11.50 15.73 17.60
CA ASN A 408 11.00 14.96 18.74
C ASN A 408 11.26 13.46 18.62
N LEU A 409 11.85 12.96 17.53
CA LEU A 409 12.13 11.53 17.43
C LEU A 409 13.25 11.15 18.42
N GLU A 410 12.98 10.19 19.29
CA GLU A 410 13.95 9.70 20.29
C GLU A 410 14.52 8.34 19.87
N ALA A 411 13.68 7.46 19.32
CA ALA A 411 14.09 6.16 18.84
C ALA A 411 13.12 5.61 17.78
N LEU A 412 13.64 4.75 16.90
CA LEU A 412 12.85 3.86 16.07
C LEU A 412 13.07 2.43 16.55
N THR A 413 12.03 1.60 16.44
CA THR A 413 12.21 0.17 16.71
C THR A 413 13.13 -0.47 15.67
N ARG A 414 13.91 -1.46 16.08
CA ARG A 414 14.76 -2.24 15.19
C ARG A 414 13.94 -3.10 14.25
N GLU A 415 12.88 -3.71 14.77
CA GLU A 415 11.93 -4.47 13.99
C GLU A 415 10.99 -3.53 13.23
N SER A 416 10.73 -3.85 11.96
CA SER A 416 9.71 -3.20 11.12
C SER A 416 8.60 -4.20 10.80
N GLU A 417 7.37 -3.71 10.73
CA GLU A 417 6.21 -4.53 10.36
C GLU A 417 5.82 -4.26 8.90
N LEU A 418 5.64 -5.35 8.13
CA LEU A 418 5.09 -5.31 6.78
C LEU A 418 3.56 -5.30 6.86
N SER A 419 2.95 -4.26 6.30
CA SER A 419 1.54 -4.18 5.98
C SER A 419 1.34 -4.35 4.48
N LEU A 420 0.35 -5.14 4.10
CA LEU A 420 -0.13 -5.21 2.72
C LEU A 420 -1.47 -4.50 2.66
N SER A 421 -1.74 -3.78 1.58
CA SER A 421 -3.03 -3.09 1.42
C SER A 421 -4.18 -4.09 1.49
N ALA A 422 -5.14 -3.79 2.38
CA ALA A 422 -6.38 -4.54 2.53
C ALA A 422 -7.50 -3.99 1.62
N GLU A 423 -7.20 -3.04 0.72
CA GLU A 423 -8.17 -2.54 -0.25
C GLU A 423 -8.58 -3.63 -1.23
N THR A 424 -9.90 -3.73 -1.42
CA THR A 424 -10.51 -4.70 -2.34
C THR A 424 -11.45 -4.02 -3.33
N TYR A 425 -11.50 -2.68 -3.37
CA TYR A 425 -12.27 -1.95 -4.37
C TYR A 425 -11.61 -2.12 -5.72
N HIS A 426 -12.38 -2.49 -6.75
CA HIS A 426 -11.93 -2.90 -8.09
C HIS A 426 -11.11 -4.21 -8.11
N GLY A 427 -10.27 -4.47 -7.11
CA GLY A 427 -9.60 -5.74 -6.87
C GLY A 427 -8.51 -5.61 -5.81
N ARG A 428 -7.87 -6.70 -5.39
CA ARG A 428 -6.76 -6.62 -4.43
C ARG A 428 -5.59 -5.82 -4.98
N ARG A 429 -5.01 -5.00 -4.10
CA ARG A 429 -3.84 -4.17 -4.39
C ARG A 429 -2.54 -4.96 -4.18
N LEU A 430 -1.52 -4.56 -4.93
CA LEU A 430 -0.13 -5.02 -4.78
C LEU A 430 0.73 -3.92 -4.16
N SER A 431 0.15 -3.16 -3.22
CA SER A 431 0.88 -2.15 -2.47
C SER A 431 1.24 -2.66 -1.07
N SER A 432 2.42 -2.24 -0.59
CA SER A 432 2.92 -2.57 0.74
C SER A 432 3.56 -1.37 1.42
N VAL A 433 3.48 -1.37 2.74
CA VAL A 433 4.21 -0.45 3.61
C VAL A 433 4.99 -1.25 4.64
N ARG A 434 6.27 -0.92 4.86
CA ARG A 434 7.09 -1.56 5.89
C ARG A 434 7.75 -0.51 6.78
N VAL A 435 7.34 -0.43 8.04
CA VAL A 435 7.76 0.66 8.93
C VAL A 435 8.05 0.16 10.35
N PRO A 436 8.97 0.80 11.08
CA PRO A 436 9.17 0.56 12.51
C PRO A 436 8.10 1.28 13.35
N GLY A 437 8.12 1.05 14.66
CA GLY A 437 7.51 1.93 15.65
C GLY A 437 8.42 3.13 15.96
N ALA A 438 7.84 4.20 16.47
CA ALA A 438 8.55 5.44 16.78
C ALA A 438 8.28 5.91 18.20
N LEU A 439 9.34 6.17 18.95
CA LEU A 439 9.28 6.84 20.25
C LEU A 439 9.53 8.33 20.03
N VAL A 440 8.56 9.15 20.44
CA VAL A 440 8.61 10.60 20.29
C VAL A 440 8.51 11.29 21.64
N ARG A 441 9.37 12.30 21.85
CA ARG A 441 9.42 13.12 23.06
C ARG A 441 8.11 13.84 23.33
N GLU A 442 7.47 14.32 22.26
CA GLU A 442 6.21 15.07 22.32
C GLU A 442 5.39 14.88 21.04
N LEU A 443 4.11 14.58 21.20
CA LEU A 443 3.06 14.70 20.19
C LEU A 443 1.98 15.67 20.71
N ALA A 444 1.52 16.59 19.85
CA ALA A 444 0.49 17.57 20.19
C ALA A 444 -0.92 16.99 20.06
N PHE A 445 -1.65 16.93 21.18
CA PHE A 445 -3.06 16.57 21.24
C PHE A 445 -3.91 17.79 21.52
N THR A 446 -5.00 17.94 20.77
CA THR A 446 -5.82 19.14 20.79
C THR A 446 -7.13 18.97 21.53
N LEU A 447 -7.69 17.74 21.58
CA LEU A 447 -8.95 17.39 22.25
C LEU A 447 -9.00 15.90 22.58
#